data_AF-A0A645IGB8-F1
#
_entry.id   AF-A0A645IGB8-F1
#
_cell.length_a   1.000
_cell.length_b   1.000
_cell.length_c   1.000
_cell.angle_alpha   90.00
_cell.angle_beta   90.00
_cell.angle_gamma   90.00
#
_symmetry.space_group_name_H-M   'P 1'
#
loop_
_entity.id
_entity.type
_entity.pdbx_description
1 polymer ?
#
loop_
_entity_poly.entity_id
_entity_poly.type
_entity_poly.pdbx_seq_one_letter_code
_entity_poly.pdbx_strand_id
1 'polypeptide(L)'
;MDGQIVANFITTGTLSADRIAAHSLTADKLAVGTITAESGVIADLAITTAKIAVGAITTALIETGAVETAQIADGSITDAKIVTMTANKITAGTIDAANINVINLNADNLTVGTINGQRIGEGTITAEKIAADAVTTEKIAVGAVTAEHLANGSITSDKIAEGAIRESQVNWSTHLLF
;
A
#
# COMPACT_ATOMS: atom_id res chain seq x y z
N MET A 1 -16.79 -52.47 43.02
CA MET A 1 -17.95 -52.15 42.16
C MET A 1 -17.74 -50.72 41.71
N ASP A 2 -17.34 -50.54 40.45
CA ASP A 2 -17.21 -49.20 39.87
C ASP A 2 -18.61 -48.60 39.77
N GLY A 3 -18.92 -47.71 40.71
CA GLY A 3 -20.20 -47.05 40.83
C GLY A 3 -20.38 -46.01 39.73
N GLN A 4 -20.61 -46.47 38.50
CA GLN A 4 -21.12 -45.59 37.46
C GLN A 4 -22.58 -45.25 37.78
N ILE A 5 -22.87 -43.97 37.97
CA ILE A 5 -24.24 -43.46 38.01
C ILE A 5 -24.76 -43.56 36.57
N VAL A 6 -25.52 -44.61 36.24
CA VAL A 6 -26.17 -44.74 34.94
C VAL A 6 -27.31 -43.72 34.80
N ALA A 7 -27.56 -43.27 33.56
CA ALA A 7 -28.40 -42.11 33.21
C ALA A 7 -29.78 -42.04 33.91
N ASN A 8 -30.33 -43.18 34.30
CA ASN A 8 -31.66 -43.30 34.89
C ASN A 8 -31.70 -42.93 36.39
N PHE A 9 -30.54 -42.73 37.02
CA PHE A 9 -30.41 -42.32 38.42
C PHE A 9 -30.34 -40.81 38.62
N ILE A 10 -30.22 -40.03 37.53
CA ILE A 10 -30.22 -38.56 37.59
C ILE A 10 -31.47 -38.06 36.86
N THR A 11 -32.54 -37.79 37.61
CA THR A 11 -33.73 -37.13 37.05
C THR A 11 -33.49 -35.61 36.94
N THR A 12 -34.09 -34.98 35.93
CA THR A 12 -34.02 -33.51 35.73
C THR A 12 -34.33 -32.74 37.01
N GLY A 13 -33.45 -31.79 37.37
CA GLY A 13 -33.61 -30.93 38.54
C GLY A 13 -33.04 -31.46 39.86
N THR A 14 -32.49 -32.69 39.92
CA THR A 14 -32.00 -33.29 41.19
C THR A 14 -30.51 -33.09 41.47
N LEU A 15 -29.74 -32.62 40.49
CA LEU A 15 -28.33 -32.26 40.65
C LEU A 15 -28.23 -30.78 41.02
N SER A 16 -28.20 -30.47 42.32
CA SER A 16 -27.95 -29.09 42.80
C SER A 16 -26.46 -28.77 42.74
N ALA A 17 -26.12 -27.48 42.60
CA ALA A 17 -24.74 -27.02 42.55
C ALA A 17 -23.91 -27.50 43.76
N ASP A 18 -24.52 -27.59 44.95
CA ASP A 18 -23.86 -28.06 46.18
C ASP A 18 -23.44 -29.53 46.15
N ARG A 19 -24.05 -30.33 45.24
CA ARG A 19 -23.69 -31.73 45.04
C ARG A 19 -22.56 -31.91 44.01
N ILE A 20 -22.08 -30.82 43.41
CA ILE A 20 -20.94 -30.79 42.49
C ILE A 20 -19.80 -30.03 43.18
N ALA A 21 -18.81 -30.76 43.69
CA ALA A 21 -17.65 -30.13 44.29
C ALA A 21 -16.92 -29.24 43.26
N ALA A 22 -16.40 -28.08 43.71
CA ALA A 22 -15.65 -27.17 42.85
C ALA A 22 -14.49 -27.91 42.15
N HIS A 23 -14.29 -27.63 40.86
CA HIS A 23 -13.27 -28.28 40.01
C HIS A 23 -13.39 -29.81 39.86
N SER A 24 -14.43 -30.45 40.39
CA SER A 24 -14.57 -31.92 40.30
C SER A 24 -14.87 -32.42 38.89
N LEU A 25 -15.43 -31.55 38.04
CA LEU A 25 -15.70 -31.80 36.62
C LEU A 25 -14.59 -31.17 35.78
N THR A 26 -13.49 -31.90 35.62
CA THR A 26 -12.34 -31.54 34.78
C THR A 26 -12.58 -31.96 33.32
N ALA A 27 -11.77 -31.44 32.39
CA ALA A 27 -11.95 -31.67 30.96
C ALA A 27 -11.93 -33.16 30.55
N ASP A 28 -11.12 -33.98 31.23
CA ASP A 28 -11.03 -35.44 31.02
C ASP A 28 -12.29 -36.21 31.45
N LYS A 29 -13.11 -35.62 32.33
CA LYS A 29 -14.38 -36.19 32.79
C LYS A 29 -15.57 -35.78 31.92
N LEU A 30 -15.34 -34.89 30.95
CA LEU A 30 -16.33 -34.48 29.96
C LEU A 30 -16.04 -35.22 28.66
N ALA A 31 -17.00 -36.01 28.18
CA ALA A 31 -16.87 -36.64 26.87
C ALA A 31 -16.82 -35.57 25.77
N VAL A 32 -16.05 -35.81 24.71
CA VAL A 32 -15.98 -34.92 23.55
C VAL A 32 -17.38 -34.68 22.99
N GLY A 33 -17.72 -33.42 22.70
CA GLY A 33 -19.06 -33.05 22.24
C GLY A 33 -20.12 -32.91 23.35
N THR A 34 -19.75 -33.02 24.63
CA THR A 34 -20.70 -32.73 25.73
C THR A 34 -21.06 -31.23 25.79
N ILE A 35 -20.10 -30.36 25.46
CA ILE A 35 -20.29 -28.91 25.42
C ILE A 35 -20.29 -28.49 23.95
N THR A 36 -21.48 -28.34 23.37
CA THR A 36 -21.66 -27.81 22.00
C THR A 36 -22.36 -26.47 22.04
N ALA A 37 -22.22 -25.67 20.98
CA ALA A 37 -22.99 -24.43 20.83
C ALA A 37 -24.51 -24.68 20.88
N GLU A 38 -24.96 -25.86 20.43
CA GLU A 38 -26.37 -26.26 20.40
C GLU A 38 -26.90 -26.74 21.76
N SER A 39 -26.01 -27.17 22.65
CA SER A 39 -26.38 -27.75 23.95
C SER A 39 -26.97 -26.72 24.93
N GLY A 40 -26.81 -25.42 24.67
CA GLY A 40 -27.21 -24.33 25.57
C GLY A 40 -26.48 -24.34 26.92
N VAL A 41 -25.51 -25.23 27.11
CA VAL A 41 -24.73 -25.36 28.35
C VAL A 41 -23.86 -24.13 28.57
N ILE A 42 -23.42 -23.49 27.49
CA ILE A 42 -22.79 -22.17 27.50
C ILE A 42 -23.86 -21.16 27.09
N ALA A 43 -24.35 -20.38 28.05
CA ALA A 43 -25.28 -19.29 27.77
C ALA A 43 -24.60 -18.20 26.92
N ASP A 44 -25.40 -17.39 26.22
CA ASP A 44 -24.92 -16.22 25.49
C ASP A 44 -24.06 -15.33 26.40
N LEU A 45 -22.90 -14.90 25.89
CA LEU A 45 -21.93 -14.07 26.62
C LEU A 45 -21.33 -14.72 27.89
N ALA A 46 -21.58 -16.01 28.15
CA ALA A 46 -21.06 -16.67 29.34
C ALA A 46 -19.53 -16.73 29.37
N ILE A 47 -18.86 -16.72 28.21
CA ILE A 47 -17.39 -16.66 28.12
C ILE A 47 -16.97 -15.21 27.94
N THR A 48 -16.60 -14.55 29.04
CA THR A 48 -16.08 -13.18 29.05
C THR A 48 -14.56 -13.17 28.96
N THR A 49 -13.98 -12.02 28.67
CA THR A 49 -12.51 -11.84 28.63
C THR A 49 -11.82 -12.26 29.92
N ALA A 50 -12.45 -12.08 31.09
CA ALA A 50 -11.90 -12.51 32.38
C ALA A 50 -11.80 -14.04 32.53
N LYS A 51 -12.57 -14.81 31.74
CA LYS A 51 -12.53 -16.28 31.72
C LYS A 51 -11.53 -16.83 30.70
N ILE A 52 -10.98 -15.96 29.84
CA ILE A 52 -9.98 -16.31 28.83
C ILE A 52 -8.63 -15.80 29.33
N ALA A 53 -7.70 -16.72 29.60
CA ALA A 53 -6.35 -16.32 29.99
C ALA A 53 -5.66 -15.53 28.85
N VAL A 54 -4.79 -14.59 29.22
CA VAL A 54 -4.00 -13.83 28.23
C VAL A 54 -3.19 -14.80 27.37
N GLY A 55 -3.32 -14.69 26.05
CA GLY A 55 -2.64 -15.57 25.08
C GLY A 55 -3.30 -16.95 24.89
N ALA A 56 -4.42 -17.25 25.55
CA ALA A 56 -5.13 -18.52 25.36
C ALA A 56 -5.65 -18.69 23.93
N ILE A 57 -6.03 -17.59 23.27
CA ILE A 57 -6.39 -17.59 21.85
C ILE A 57 -5.13 -17.31 21.03
N THR A 58 -4.53 -18.38 20.51
CA THR A 58 -3.34 -18.32 19.65
C THR A 58 -3.73 -18.32 18.18
N THR A 59 -2.78 -18.00 17.29
CA THR A 59 -3.01 -18.04 15.83
C THR A 59 -3.40 -19.41 15.32
N ALA A 60 -3.03 -20.50 16.00
CA ALA A 60 -3.45 -21.86 15.62
C ALA A 60 -4.95 -22.11 15.87
N LEU A 61 -5.59 -21.32 16.75
CA LEU A 61 -7.01 -21.39 17.06
C LEU A 61 -7.86 -20.43 16.22
N ILE A 62 -7.22 -19.54 15.45
CA ILE A 62 -7.89 -18.59 14.56
C ILE A 62 -7.56 -19.01 13.13
N GLU A 63 -8.52 -19.60 12.43
CA GLU A 63 -8.33 -20.01 11.05
C GLU A 63 -8.08 -18.79 10.14
N THR A 64 -7.42 -19.04 9.00
CA THR A 64 -7.17 -17.99 8.01
C THR A 64 -8.51 -17.45 7.51
N GLY A 65 -8.76 -16.16 7.70
CA GLY A 65 -10.02 -15.51 7.34
C GLY A 65 -11.10 -15.50 8.43
N ALA A 66 -10.86 -16.10 9.61
CA ALA A 66 -11.86 -16.15 10.68
C ALA A 66 -12.17 -14.78 11.32
N VAL A 67 -11.28 -13.80 11.16
CA VAL A 67 -11.50 -12.41 11.60
C VAL A 67 -11.93 -11.60 10.38
N GLU A 68 -13.23 -11.42 10.23
CA GLU A 68 -13.84 -10.59 9.17
C GLU A 68 -14.07 -9.15 9.65
N THR A 69 -14.64 -8.31 8.79
CA THR A 69 -14.86 -6.89 9.09
C THR A 69 -15.78 -6.66 10.29
N ALA A 70 -16.76 -7.55 10.53
CA ALA A 70 -17.66 -7.44 11.68
C ALA A 70 -16.93 -7.59 13.03
N GLN A 71 -15.82 -8.31 13.07
CA GLN A 71 -15.00 -8.54 14.25
C GLN A 71 -14.01 -7.39 14.52
N ILE A 72 -13.84 -6.47 13.56
CA ILE A 72 -12.91 -5.34 13.64
C ILE A 72 -13.73 -4.05 13.61
N ALA A 73 -13.91 -3.42 14.76
CA ALA A 73 -14.61 -2.14 14.82
C ALA A 73 -13.85 -1.04 14.04
N ASP A 74 -14.60 -0.10 13.46
CA ASP A 74 -14.03 1.03 12.72
C ASP A 74 -13.03 1.83 13.57
N GLY A 75 -11.85 2.09 13.03
CA GLY A 75 -10.76 2.80 13.72
C GLY A 75 -10.09 2.02 14.86
N SER A 76 -10.48 0.76 15.11
CA SER A 76 -9.86 -0.06 16.17
C SER A 76 -8.41 -0.44 15.88
N ILE A 77 -8.00 -0.38 14.61
CA ILE A 77 -6.63 -0.56 14.14
C ILE A 77 -5.98 0.82 14.00
N THR A 78 -5.30 1.25 15.05
CA THR A 78 -4.59 2.54 15.10
C THR A 78 -3.15 2.40 14.59
N ASP A 79 -2.48 3.52 14.32
CA ASP A 79 -1.07 3.54 13.87
C ASP A 79 -0.16 2.74 14.81
N ALA A 80 -0.37 2.83 16.13
CA ALA A 80 0.39 2.08 17.12
C ALA A 80 0.22 0.55 17.01
N LYS A 81 -0.88 0.07 16.42
CA LYS A 81 -1.14 -1.36 16.17
C LYS A 81 -0.55 -1.83 14.83
N ILE A 82 -0.22 -0.92 13.92
CA ILE A 82 0.43 -1.21 12.64
C ILE A 82 1.92 -0.88 12.75
N VAL A 83 2.69 -1.80 13.35
CA VAL A 83 4.14 -1.60 13.56
C VAL A 83 4.90 -1.54 12.23
N THR A 84 4.49 -2.36 11.24
CA THR A 84 5.04 -2.34 9.88
C THR A 84 3.96 -2.71 8.87
N MET A 85 4.07 -2.15 7.66
CA MET A 85 3.28 -2.57 6.50
C MET A 85 4.18 -2.51 5.26
N THR A 86 4.21 -3.58 4.48
CA THR A 86 5.03 -3.65 3.26
C THR A 86 4.13 -3.49 2.03
N ALA A 87 4.49 -2.57 1.13
CA ALA A 87 3.70 -2.28 -0.07
C ALA A 87 3.71 -3.43 -1.11
N ASN A 88 4.54 -4.47 -0.94
CA ASN A 88 4.62 -5.63 -1.84
C ASN A 88 3.32 -6.44 -1.94
N LYS A 89 2.32 -6.16 -1.08
CA LYS A 89 0.98 -6.76 -1.13
C LYS A 89 0.00 -5.99 -2.03
N ILE A 90 0.36 -4.79 -2.47
CA ILE A 90 -0.45 -4.02 -3.44
C ILE A 90 -0.08 -4.54 -4.83
N THR A 91 -0.75 -5.61 -5.27
CA THR A 91 -0.49 -6.26 -6.57
C THR A 91 -1.37 -5.71 -7.70
N ALA A 92 -2.42 -4.97 -7.37
CA ALA A 92 -3.28 -4.21 -8.28
C ALA A 92 -3.92 -3.03 -7.52
N GLY A 93 -4.12 -1.90 -8.20
CA GLY A 93 -4.75 -0.69 -7.63
C GLY A 93 -3.90 0.57 -7.73
N THR A 94 -4.48 1.70 -7.31
CA THR A 94 -3.81 3.00 -7.28
C THR A 94 -3.27 3.28 -5.88
N ILE A 95 -2.03 3.75 -5.80
CA ILE A 95 -1.50 4.39 -4.60
C ILE A 95 -1.74 5.89 -4.75
N ASP A 96 -2.52 6.48 -3.85
CA ASP A 96 -2.63 7.93 -3.80
C ASP A 96 -1.37 8.52 -3.15
N ALA A 97 -0.47 9.02 -3.99
CA ALA A 97 0.78 9.64 -3.55
C ALA A 97 0.56 10.92 -2.72
N ALA A 98 -0.63 11.52 -2.70
CA ALA A 98 -0.92 12.66 -1.83
C ALA A 98 -0.84 12.28 -0.33
N ASN A 99 -1.08 11.02 -0.01
CA ASN A 99 -1.08 10.50 1.36
C ASN A 99 0.24 9.80 1.75
N ILE A 100 1.24 9.79 0.85
CA ILE A 100 2.51 9.10 1.07
C ILE A 100 3.67 10.05 0.76
N ASN A 101 4.58 10.21 1.72
CA ASN A 101 5.84 10.91 1.47
C ASN A 101 6.83 10.01 0.70
N VAL A 102 6.82 10.10 -0.63
CA VAL A 102 7.76 9.38 -1.50
C VAL A 102 9.07 10.16 -1.56
N ILE A 103 10.01 9.84 -0.65
CA ILE A 103 11.32 10.52 -0.58
C ILE A 103 12.20 10.15 -1.78
N ASN A 104 12.18 8.89 -2.19
CA ASN A 104 12.93 8.39 -3.34
C ASN A 104 12.02 7.51 -4.19
N LEU A 105 11.85 7.90 -5.45
CA LEU A 105 11.23 7.09 -6.47
C LEU A 105 12.32 6.68 -7.47
N ASN A 106 12.51 5.38 -7.69
CA ASN A 106 13.26 4.95 -8.87
C ASN A 106 12.35 5.10 -10.10
N ALA A 107 12.67 6.06 -10.96
CA ALA A 107 11.92 6.34 -12.17
C ALA A 107 11.94 5.19 -13.19
N ASP A 108 12.91 4.26 -13.12
CA ASP A 108 12.96 3.08 -13.99
C ASP A 108 11.71 2.18 -13.83
N ASN A 109 11.03 2.28 -12.69
CA ASN A 109 9.81 1.55 -12.40
C ASN A 109 8.53 2.24 -12.94
N LEU A 110 8.65 3.43 -13.54
CA LEU A 110 7.54 4.11 -14.22
C LEU A 110 7.42 3.62 -15.67
N THR A 111 6.78 2.46 -15.86
CA THR A 111 6.61 1.85 -17.19
C THR A 111 5.54 2.53 -18.04
N VAL A 112 4.60 3.24 -17.40
CA VAL A 112 3.52 4.01 -18.05
C VAL A 112 3.23 5.28 -17.24
N GLY A 113 2.99 6.40 -17.92
CA GLY A 113 2.59 7.67 -17.29
C GLY A 113 3.35 8.87 -17.82
N THR A 114 2.76 10.05 -17.66
CA THR A 114 3.37 11.34 -17.99
C THR A 114 3.87 11.99 -16.72
N ILE A 115 5.15 12.37 -16.66
CA ILE A 115 5.63 13.31 -15.65
C ILE A 115 5.28 14.72 -16.13
N ASN A 116 4.39 15.40 -15.43
CA ASN A 116 4.10 16.81 -15.72
C ASN A 116 5.35 17.64 -15.38
N GLY A 117 5.94 18.30 -16.38
CA GLY A 117 7.12 19.14 -16.23
C GLY A 117 6.98 20.26 -15.20
N GLN A 118 5.76 20.71 -14.87
CA GLN A 118 5.51 21.69 -13.80
C GLN A 118 5.88 21.17 -12.41
N ARG A 119 6.07 19.86 -12.25
CA ARG A 119 6.50 19.20 -11.01
C ARG A 119 8.00 18.93 -10.97
N ILE A 120 8.71 19.24 -12.06
CA ILE A 120 10.17 19.17 -12.13
C ILE A 120 10.71 20.54 -11.67
N GLY A 121 11.48 20.55 -10.59
CA GLY A 121 12.06 21.79 -10.06
C GLY A 121 13.00 22.46 -11.07
N GLU A 122 13.02 23.79 -11.10
CA GLU A 122 13.92 24.54 -11.98
C GLU A 122 15.39 24.13 -11.76
N GLY A 123 16.14 23.98 -12.86
CA GLY A 123 17.55 23.57 -12.83
C GLY A 123 17.81 22.11 -12.46
N THR A 124 16.79 21.31 -12.14
CA THR A 124 17.00 19.90 -11.78
C THR A 124 17.35 19.02 -12.98
N ILE A 125 16.94 19.37 -14.20
CA ILE A 125 17.38 18.71 -15.43
C ILE A 125 18.53 19.55 -16.03
N THR A 126 19.75 19.17 -15.71
CA THR A 126 20.97 19.75 -16.29
C THR A 126 21.31 19.04 -17.61
N ALA A 127 22.16 19.65 -18.44
CA ALA A 127 22.60 19.06 -19.71
C ALA A 127 23.19 17.64 -19.53
N GLU A 128 23.87 17.40 -18.41
CA GLU A 128 24.48 16.12 -18.03
C GLU A 128 23.46 14.99 -17.81
N LYS A 129 22.22 15.35 -17.45
CA LYS A 129 21.11 14.41 -17.22
C LYS A 129 20.36 14.05 -18.50
N ILE A 130 20.67 14.74 -19.59
CA ILE A 130 20.11 14.50 -20.91
C ILE A 130 21.11 13.63 -21.67
N ALA A 131 20.70 12.42 -22.05
CA ALA A 131 21.56 11.56 -22.86
C ALA A 131 21.91 12.24 -24.20
N ALA A 132 23.10 11.94 -24.74
CA ALA A 132 23.48 12.39 -26.07
C ALA A 132 22.38 12.02 -27.09
N ASP A 133 22.08 12.94 -28.00
CA ASP A 133 21.05 12.79 -29.04
C ASP A 133 19.61 12.58 -28.53
N ALA A 134 19.36 12.72 -27.23
CA ALA A 134 18.02 12.55 -26.67
C ALA A 134 17.04 13.64 -27.13
N VAL A 135 17.52 14.84 -27.47
CA VAL A 135 16.71 15.93 -28.01
C VAL A 135 16.93 16.02 -29.52
N THR A 136 16.07 15.34 -30.28
CA THR A 136 16.10 15.37 -31.75
C THR A 136 15.34 16.58 -32.29
N THR A 137 15.51 16.87 -33.58
CA THR A 137 14.81 17.96 -34.28
C THR A 137 13.29 17.88 -34.14
N GLU A 138 12.72 16.68 -34.12
CA GLU A 138 11.27 16.45 -34.00
C GLU A 138 10.73 16.78 -32.60
N LYS A 139 11.61 16.80 -31.58
CA LYS A 139 11.24 17.15 -30.20
C LYS A 139 11.28 18.66 -29.95
N ILE A 140 11.87 19.43 -30.86
CA ILE A 140 11.96 20.89 -30.77
C ILE A 140 10.85 21.49 -31.64
N ALA A 141 9.91 22.19 -31.02
CA ALA A 141 8.85 22.86 -31.76
C ALA A 141 9.42 23.97 -32.67
N VAL A 142 8.78 24.20 -33.80
CA VAL A 142 9.15 25.29 -34.72
C VAL A 142 9.10 26.63 -33.99
N GLY A 143 10.21 27.37 -34.02
CA GLY A 143 10.34 28.66 -33.34
C GLY A 143 10.67 28.57 -31.84
N ALA A 144 10.85 27.37 -31.27
CA ALA A 144 11.22 27.22 -29.86
C ALA A 144 12.60 27.79 -29.53
N VAL A 145 13.55 27.72 -30.48
CA VAL A 145 14.87 28.36 -30.36
C VAL A 145 14.80 29.73 -31.05
N THR A 146 14.59 30.78 -30.27
CA THR A 146 14.61 32.17 -30.73
C THR A 146 16.02 32.75 -30.66
N ALA A 147 16.23 33.95 -31.22
CA ALA A 147 17.53 34.63 -31.18
C ALA A 147 18.06 34.86 -29.75
N GLU A 148 17.18 35.02 -28.75
CA GLU A 148 17.59 35.21 -27.34
C GLU A 148 18.19 33.94 -26.71
N HIS A 149 17.89 32.78 -27.27
CA HIS A 149 18.41 31.48 -26.82
C HIS A 149 19.81 31.19 -27.41
N LEU A 150 20.27 31.99 -28.37
CA LEU A 150 21.55 31.82 -29.05
C LEU A 150 22.54 32.86 -28.55
N ALA A 151 23.65 32.40 -27.97
CA ALA A 151 24.75 33.29 -27.62
C ALA A 151 25.37 33.90 -28.89
N ASN A 152 25.84 35.15 -28.81
CA ASN A 152 26.52 35.82 -29.93
C ASN A 152 27.73 35.00 -30.41
N GLY A 153 27.82 34.77 -31.72
CA GLY A 153 28.87 33.95 -32.33
C GLY A 153 28.72 32.44 -32.10
N SER A 154 27.65 31.96 -31.47
CA SER A 154 27.42 30.52 -31.28
C SER A 154 27.15 29.78 -32.60
N ILE A 155 26.59 30.47 -33.60
CA ILE A 155 26.41 29.97 -34.96
C ILE A 155 27.57 30.47 -35.82
N THR A 156 28.57 29.63 -35.98
CA THR A 156 29.75 29.87 -36.81
C THR A 156 29.51 29.38 -38.25
N SER A 157 30.33 29.84 -39.20
CA SER A 157 30.13 29.55 -40.63
C SER A 157 30.11 28.05 -40.96
N ASP A 158 30.87 27.24 -40.22
CA ASP A 158 30.92 25.78 -40.35
C ASP A 158 29.61 25.08 -39.90
N LYS A 159 28.78 25.75 -39.10
CA LYS A 159 27.47 25.25 -38.66
C LYS A 159 26.34 25.58 -39.64
N ILE A 160 26.62 26.37 -40.68
CA ILE A 160 25.66 26.80 -41.69
C ILE A 160 25.97 26.02 -42.98
N ALA A 161 25.03 25.20 -43.43
CA ALA A 161 25.18 24.51 -44.70
C ALA A 161 25.19 25.52 -45.87
N GLU A 162 25.93 25.19 -46.93
CA GLU A 162 25.96 26.01 -48.14
C GLU A 162 24.54 26.21 -48.70
N GLY A 163 24.18 27.45 -49.03
CA GLY A 163 22.85 27.81 -49.52
C GLY A 163 21.73 27.80 -48.47
N ALA A 164 22.02 27.56 -47.18
CA ALA A 164 21.00 27.59 -46.12
C ALA A 164 20.38 28.98 -45.90
N ILE A 165 21.14 30.05 -46.18
CA ILE A 165 20.66 31.43 -46.13
C ILE A 165 20.35 31.91 -47.56
N ARG A 166 19.11 32.34 -47.78
CA ARG A 166 18.63 32.93 -49.03
C ARG A 166 18.75 34.45 -48.98
N GLU A 167 18.92 35.09 -50.15
CA GLU A 167 19.02 36.55 -50.27
C GLU A 167 17.87 37.30 -49.57
N SER A 168 16.65 36.75 -49.62
CA SER A 168 15.46 37.32 -48.98
C SER A 168 15.52 37.36 -47.44
N GLN A 169 16.46 36.63 -46.83
CA GLN A 169 16.65 36.56 -45.38
C GLN A 169 17.73 37.53 -44.88
N VAL A 170 18.46 38.19 -45.79
CA VAL A 170 19.52 39.16 -45.46
C VAL A 170 18.99 40.58 -45.61
N ASN A 171 19.11 41.39 -44.55
CA ASN A 171 18.79 42.81 -44.63
C ASN A 171 20.01 43.62 -45.10
N TRP A 172 20.04 43.93 -46.40
CA TRP A 172 21.12 44.69 -47.03
C TRP A 172 21.08 46.20 -46.74
N SER A 173 20.08 46.71 -46.02
CA SER A 173 19.79 48.16 -45.91
C SER A 173 20.88 49.00 -45.21
N THR A 174 21.98 48.41 -44.73
CA THR A 174 23.05 49.13 -44.02
C THR A 174 24.43 49.09 -44.69
N HIS A 175 24.57 48.54 -45.90
CA HIS A 175 25.82 48.61 -46.65
C HIS A 175 25.69 49.42 -47.94
N LEU A 176 25.45 50.73 -47.78
CA LEU A 176 25.88 51.71 -48.80
C LEU A 176 27.39 51.88 -48.65
N LEU A 177 28.14 51.08 -49.40
CA LEU A 177 29.56 51.30 -49.65
C LEU A 177 29.68 52.62 -50.44
N PHE A 178 30.24 53.65 -49.79
CA PHE A 178 30.96 54.71 -50.49
C PHE A 178 32.43 54.30 -50.62
#